data_AF-A0A640SN61-F1
#
_entry.id   AF-A0A640SN61-F1
#
_cell.length_a   1.000
_cell.length_b   1.000
_cell.length_c   1.000
_cell.angle_alpha   90.00
_cell.angle_beta   90.00
_cell.angle_gamma   90.00
#
_symmetry.space_group_name_H-M   'P 1'
#
loop_
_entity.id
_entity.type
_entity.pdbx_description
1 polymer ?
#
loop_
_entity_poly.entity_id
_entity_poly.type
_entity_poly.pdbx_seq_one_letter_code
_entity_poly.pdbx_strand_id
1 'polypeptide(L)'
;MRGRPGDRVNRGRLGPKDLFGRQANAAPDRLTRPLVREAGRLTETDWPSAMERIVDRSQHLLTECGPGSIGFYTTGQLFLEEYYTLAVIARAGIGTNHLDGNTRMCTSTAAEALKQSFGSDGQPGSYSDLDHADTLALFGHNMAETQPVLWMRILDRLAGRQPPKLVCVARGPRLPPAGRPCTSRPGQAPTSP
;
A
#
# COMPACT_ATOMS: atom_id res chain seq x y z
N MET A 1 -19.19 -11.20 3.47
CA MET A 1 -17.90 -11.86 3.20
C MET A 1 -17.50 -12.66 4.42
N ARG A 2 -16.75 -13.75 4.26
CA ARG A 2 -16.21 -14.55 5.36
C ARG A 2 -14.75 -14.91 5.08
N GLY A 3 -13.93 -15.02 6.11
CA GLY A 3 -12.55 -15.48 5.95
C GLY A 3 -12.52 -16.94 5.53
N ARG A 4 -11.50 -17.32 4.77
CA ARG A 4 -11.31 -18.71 4.34
C ARG A 4 -10.75 -19.54 5.50
N PRO A 5 -11.45 -20.60 5.96
CA PRO A 5 -10.88 -21.50 6.97
C PRO A 5 -9.59 -22.14 6.46
N GLY A 6 -8.58 -22.24 7.33
CA GLY A 6 -7.29 -22.83 6.98
C GLY A 6 -6.34 -21.93 6.18
N ASP A 7 -6.70 -20.67 5.91
CA ASP A 7 -5.79 -19.72 5.29
C ASP A 7 -4.53 -19.49 6.16
N ARG A 8 -3.35 -19.56 5.54
CA ARG A 8 -2.06 -19.49 6.25
C ARG A 8 -1.79 -18.12 6.89
N VAL A 9 -2.38 -17.05 6.35
CA VAL A 9 -2.14 -15.68 6.79
C VAL A 9 -3.12 -15.32 7.90
N ASN A 10 -4.42 -15.42 7.63
CA ASN A 10 -5.44 -14.90 8.53
C ASN A 10 -6.18 -15.98 9.34
N ARG A 11 -6.00 -17.27 9.02
CA ARG A 11 -6.67 -18.40 9.69
C ARG A 11 -8.20 -18.22 9.78
N GLY A 12 -8.81 -17.60 8.77
CA GLY A 12 -10.24 -17.31 8.70
C GLY A 12 -10.68 -16.01 9.40
N ARG A 13 -9.76 -15.28 10.05
CA ARG A 13 -10.04 -13.97 10.66
C ARG A 13 -10.11 -12.88 9.59
N LEU A 14 -10.91 -11.85 9.84
CA LEU A 14 -11.04 -10.68 8.99
C LEU A 14 -10.97 -9.40 9.82
N GLY A 15 -10.40 -8.34 9.25
CA GLY A 15 -10.52 -7.00 9.83
C GLY A 15 -11.88 -6.36 9.49
N PRO A 16 -12.20 -5.20 10.11
CA PRO A 16 -13.44 -4.48 9.80
C PRO A 16 -13.51 -4.06 8.33
N LYS A 17 -12.38 -3.65 7.74
CA LYS A 17 -12.32 -3.27 6.32
C LYS A 17 -12.66 -4.45 5.40
N ASP A 18 -12.20 -5.65 5.72
CA ASP A 18 -12.48 -6.85 4.90
C ASP A 18 -13.93 -7.33 5.04
N LEU A 19 -14.50 -7.23 6.25
CA LEU A 19 -15.89 -7.60 6.51
C LEU A 19 -16.88 -6.73 5.73
N PHE A 20 -16.59 -5.43 5.62
CA PHE A 20 -17.49 -4.43 5.06
C PHE A 20 -17.06 -3.88 3.70
N GLY A 21 -15.91 -4.30 3.14
CA GLY A 21 -15.33 -3.73 1.92
C GLY A 21 -16.26 -3.72 0.71
N ARG A 22 -17.21 -4.66 0.64
CA ARG A 22 -18.23 -4.71 -0.43
C ARG A 22 -19.15 -3.49 -0.49
N GLN A 23 -19.27 -2.73 0.60
CA GLN A 23 -20.15 -1.54 0.66
C GLN A 23 -19.69 -0.48 -0.35
N ALA A 24 -18.37 -0.29 -0.52
CA ALA A 24 -17.83 0.66 -1.49
C ALA A 24 -18.24 0.33 -2.94
N ASN A 25 -18.35 -0.95 -3.28
CA ASN A 25 -18.77 -1.38 -4.62
C ASN A 25 -20.25 -1.11 -4.91
N ALA A 26 -21.06 -0.95 -3.87
CA ALA A 26 -22.50 -0.67 -3.92
C ALA A 26 -22.84 0.79 -3.60
N ALA A 27 -21.83 1.67 -3.59
CA ALA A 27 -22.04 3.09 -3.36
C ALA A 27 -22.97 3.69 -4.45
N PRO A 28 -23.98 4.50 -4.07
CA PRO A 28 -24.97 5.01 -5.02
C PRO A 28 -24.39 6.00 -6.04
N ASP A 29 -23.25 6.61 -5.73
CA ASP A 29 -22.51 7.57 -6.55
C ASP A 29 -21.37 6.91 -7.36
N ARG A 30 -21.35 5.58 -7.45
CA ARG A 30 -20.36 4.85 -8.25
C ARG A 30 -20.48 5.26 -9.72
N LEU A 31 -19.38 5.76 -10.29
CA LEU A 31 -19.31 6.10 -11.71
C LEU A 31 -19.58 4.87 -12.59
N THR A 32 -20.54 5.01 -13.50
CA THR A 32 -20.96 3.95 -14.43
C THR A 32 -20.74 4.31 -15.90
N ARG A 33 -20.42 5.57 -16.19
CA ARG A 33 -20.14 6.10 -17.54
C ARG A 33 -18.91 7.01 -17.51
N PRO A 34 -18.16 7.09 -18.62
CA PRO A 34 -17.11 8.09 -18.77
C PRO A 34 -17.66 9.52 -18.63
N LEU A 35 -16.88 10.39 -18.00
CA LEU A 35 -17.16 11.81 -17.89
C LEU A 35 -16.07 12.61 -18.61
N VAL A 36 -16.46 13.56 -19.45
CA VAL A 36 -15.56 14.48 -20.15
C VAL A 36 -15.84 15.91 -19.72
N ARG A 37 -14.82 16.78 -19.77
CA ARG A 37 -14.99 18.19 -19.41
C ARG A 37 -15.37 19.02 -20.63
N GLU A 38 -16.51 19.69 -20.56
CA GLU A 38 -17.03 20.59 -21.60
C GLU A 38 -17.47 21.91 -20.96
N ALA A 39 -16.98 23.04 -21.49
CA ALA A 39 -17.25 24.38 -20.94
C ALA A 39 -17.05 24.44 -19.39
N GLY A 40 -16.04 23.75 -18.87
CA GLY A 40 -15.70 23.70 -17.45
C GLY A 40 -16.49 22.67 -16.62
N ARG A 41 -17.53 22.02 -17.15
CA ARG A 41 -18.38 21.05 -16.44
C ARG A 41 -18.09 19.62 -16.88
N LEU A 42 -18.28 18.65 -15.97
CA LEU A 42 -18.23 17.23 -16.31
C LEU A 42 -19.56 16.79 -16.90
N THR A 43 -19.50 16.18 -18.08
CA THR A 43 -20.66 15.69 -18.85
C THR A 43 -20.44 14.22 -19.19
N GLU A 44 -21.49 13.40 -19.07
CA GLU A 44 -21.43 11.99 -19.45
C GLU A 44 -21.20 11.81 -20.95
N THR A 45 -20.48 10.76 -21.31
CA THR A 45 -20.27 10.35 -22.70
C THR A 45 -20.22 8.82 -22.81
N ASP A 46 -19.97 8.30 -24.02
CA ASP A 46 -19.71 6.88 -24.26
C ASP A 46 -18.20 6.58 -24.33
N TRP A 47 -17.86 5.29 -24.27
CA TRP A 47 -16.47 4.83 -24.27
C TRP A 47 -15.70 5.20 -25.55
N PRO A 48 -16.23 4.98 -26.77
CA PRO A 48 -15.56 5.43 -27.99
C PRO A 48 -15.21 6.93 -27.98
N SER A 49 -16.18 7.79 -27.65
CA SER A 49 -15.99 9.24 -27.60
C SER A 49 -14.97 9.67 -26.53
N ALA A 50 -14.98 9.03 -25.36
CA ALA A 50 -13.99 9.30 -24.31
C ALA A 50 -12.57 8.88 -24.73
N MET A 51 -12.45 7.72 -25.36
CA MET A 51 -11.14 7.19 -25.80
C MET A 51 -10.58 7.98 -26.97
N GLU A 52 -11.40 8.42 -27.92
CA GLU A 52 -10.98 9.26 -29.04
C GLU A 52 -10.31 10.55 -28.53
N ARG A 53 -10.92 11.23 -27.55
CA ARG A 53 -10.31 12.43 -26.94
C ARG A 53 -8.95 12.16 -26.28
N ILE A 54 -8.79 11.00 -25.63
CA ILE A 54 -7.51 10.61 -25.03
C ILE A 54 -6.48 10.37 -26.12
N VAL A 55 -6.85 9.66 -27.19
CA VAL A 55 -5.97 9.35 -28.33
C VAL A 55 -5.54 10.62 -29.06
N ASP A 56 -6.49 11.47 -29.45
CA ASP A 56 -6.21 12.72 -30.18
C ASP A 56 -5.27 13.62 -29.39
N ARG A 57 -5.56 13.83 -28.10
CA ARG A 57 -4.71 14.66 -27.25
C ARG A 57 -3.32 14.05 -27.07
N SER A 58 -3.24 12.74 -26.91
CA SER A 58 -1.96 12.04 -26.75
C SER A 58 -1.12 12.11 -28.02
N GLN A 59 -1.71 11.89 -29.20
CA GLN A 59 -1.02 11.97 -30.50
C GLN A 59 -0.50 13.39 -30.76
N HIS A 60 -1.31 14.40 -30.48
CA HIS A 60 -0.88 15.79 -30.60
C HIS A 60 0.31 16.11 -29.68
N LEU A 61 0.24 15.71 -28.40
CA LEU A 61 1.33 15.90 -27.45
C LEU A 61 2.60 15.14 -27.86
N LEU A 62 2.47 13.91 -28.35
CA LEU A 62 3.60 13.13 -28.84
C LEU A 62 4.28 13.77 -30.04
N THR A 63 3.49 14.38 -30.93
CA THR A 63 4.02 15.06 -32.13
C THR A 63 4.74 16.36 -31.77
N GLU A 64 4.15 17.18 -30.89
CA GLU A 64 4.67 18.51 -30.55
C GLU A 64 5.76 18.49 -29.47
N CYS A 65 5.67 17.58 -28.50
CA CYS A 65 6.50 17.60 -27.28
C CYS A 65 7.27 16.29 -27.04
N GLY A 66 6.99 15.24 -27.81
CA GLY A 66 7.61 13.93 -27.66
C GLY A 66 7.11 13.12 -26.43
N PRO A 67 7.65 11.91 -26.20
CA PRO A 67 7.17 10.99 -25.15
C PRO A 67 7.16 11.56 -23.73
N GLY A 68 8.07 12.47 -23.41
CA GLY A 68 8.19 13.09 -22.09
C GLY A 68 6.99 13.96 -21.69
N SER A 69 6.09 14.29 -22.61
CA SER A 69 4.87 15.06 -22.30
C SER A 69 3.76 14.21 -21.68
N ILE A 70 3.90 12.88 -21.66
CA ILE A 70 2.90 11.96 -21.11
C ILE A 70 3.46 11.31 -19.84
N GLY A 71 2.66 11.35 -18.77
CA GLY A 71 2.97 10.71 -17.50
C GLY A 71 1.84 9.83 -17.00
N PHE A 72 2.22 8.80 -16.25
CA PHE A 72 1.32 7.82 -15.64
C PHE A 72 1.50 7.84 -14.14
N TYR A 73 0.39 8.01 -13.41
CA TYR A 73 0.34 7.88 -11.96
C TYR A 73 -0.48 6.65 -11.56
N THR A 74 0.21 5.59 -11.13
CA THR A 74 -0.37 4.26 -10.86
C THR A 74 -0.62 4.01 -9.36
N THR A 75 -1.14 2.83 -9.03
CA THR A 75 -1.43 2.39 -7.66
C THR A 75 -0.96 0.96 -7.40
N GLY A 76 -0.50 0.70 -6.17
CA GLY A 76 -0.24 -0.67 -5.69
C GLY A 76 -1.50 -1.51 -5.45
N GLN A 77 -2.69 -0.98 -5.78
CA GLN A 77 -3.97 -1.67 -5.66
C GLN A 77 -4.42 -2.36 -6.96
N LEU A 78 -3.66 -2.21 -8.04
CA LEU A 78 -3.90 -2.91 -9.31
C LEU A 78 -3.53 -4.38 -9.20
N PHE A 79 -4.10 -5.19 -10.08
CA PHE A 79 -3.60 -6.53 -10.36
C PHE A 79 -2.20 -6.47 -11.01
N LEU A 80 -1.45 -7.57 -10.90
CA LEU A 80 -0.10 -7.64 -11.44
C LEU A 80 -0.10 -7.48 -12.97
N GLU A 81 -1.10 -8.06 -13.63
CA GLU A 81 -1.31 -8.02 -15.07
C GLU A 81 -1.63 -6.60 -15.56
N GLU A 82 -2.45 -5.86 -14.81
CA GLU A 82 -2.77 -4.45 -15.09
C GLU A 82 -1.52 -3.58 -14.93
N TYR A 83 -0.78 -3.79 -13.85
CA TYR A 83 0.46 -3.06 -13.58
C TYR A 83 1.52 -3.31 -14.68
N TYR A 84 1.68 -4.57 -15.08
CA TYR A 84 2.58 -4.97 -16.17
C TYR A 84 2.14 -4.36 -17.50
N THR A 85 0.85 -4.43 -17.83
CA THR A 85 0.29 -3.86 -19.06
C THR A 85 0.51 -2.35 -19.12
N LEU A 86 0.27 -1.62 -18.03
CA LEU A 86 0.57 -0.19 -17.96
C LEU A 86 2.06 0.11 -18.15
N ALA A 87 2.95 -0.71 -17.57
CA ALA A 87 4.38 -0.55 -17.76
C ALA A 87 4.81 -0.77 -19.22
N VAL A 88 4.22 -1.77 -19.90
CA VAL A 88 4.45 -2.01 -21.33
C VAL A 88 3.95 -0.84 -22.17
N ILE A 89 2.73 -0.35 -21.92
CA ILE A 89 2.16 0.81 -22.62
C ILE A 89 3.06 2.04 -22.43
N ALA A 90 3.44 2.36 -21.20
CA ALA A 90 4.23 3.55 -20.90
C ALA A 90 5.65 3.47 -21.47
N ARG A 91 6.37 2.37 -21.19
CA ARG A 91 7.80 2.25 -21.51
C ARG A 91 8.07 1.77 -22.94
N ALA A 92 7.35 0.75 -23.40
CA ALA A 92 7.59 0.15 -24.71
C ALA A 92 6.71 0.75 -25.81
N GLY A 93 5.46 1.11 -25.48
CA GLY A 93 4.54 1.74 -26.43
C GLY A 93 4.83 3.22 -26.64
N ILE A 94 4.69 4.01 -25.58
CA ILE A 94 4.85 5.48 -25.63
C ILE A 94 6.31 5.90 -25.56
N GLY A 95 7.15 5.15 -24.84
CA GLY A 95 8.55 5.50 -24.63
C GLY A 95 8.78 6.55 -23.53
N THR A 96 7.79 6.79 -22.67
CA THR A 96 7.94 7.74 -21.56
C THR A 96 8.62 7.10 -20.35
N ASN A 97 9.47 7.87 -19.68
CA ASN A 97 10.04 7.50 -18.38
C ASN A 97 9.16 7.95 -17.20
N HIS A 98 8.10 8.72 -17.45
CA HIS A 98 7.21 9.25 -16.43
C HIS A 98 6.15 8.23 -16.03
N LEU A 99 6.58 7.20 -15.29
CA LEU A 99 5.71 6.21 -14.67
C LEU A 99 6.04 6.11 -13.19
N ASP A 100 5.09 6.50 -12.35
CA ASP A 100 5.24 6.50 -10.89
C ASP A 100 3.89 6.23 -10.22
N GLY A 101 3.83 6.03 -8.90
CA GLY A 101 2.55 5.74 -8.24
C GLY A 101 2.52 5.98 -6.75
N ASN A 102 1.37 5.73 -6.13
CA ASN A 102 1.17 5.95 -4.69
C ASN A 102 2.13 5.14 -3.80
N THR A 103 2.71 4.06 -4.31
CA THR A 103 3.74 3.27 -3.64
C THR A 103 5.01 4.07 -3.38
N ARG A 104 5.31 5.11 -4.17
CA ARG A 104 6.42 6.03 -3.88
C ARG A 104 6.29 6.68 -2.51
N MET A 105 5.08 7.07 -2.11
CA MET A 105 4.85 7.72 -0.82
C MET A 105 4.82 6.74 0.36
N CYS A 106 4.80 5.43 0.09
CA CYS A 106 4.60 4.41 1.11
C CYS A 106 5.84 3.52 1.29
N THR A 107 6.27 2.83 0.22
CA THR A 107 7.23 1.72 0.31
C THR A 107 8.59 2.02 -0.32
N SER A 108 8.77 3.16 -0.98
CA SER A 108 10.03 3.49 -1.70
C SER A 108 11.27 3.45 -0.82
N THR A 109 11.22 4.07 0.37
CA THR A 109 12.34 4.10 1.31
C THR A 109 12.69 2.69 1.82
N ALA A 110 11.68 1.85 2.06
CA ALA A 110 11.90 0.47 2.49
C ALA A 110 12.54 -0.36 1.36
N ALA A 111 12.02 -0.24 0.14
CA ALA A 111 12.55 -0.92 -1.04
C ALA A 111 14.02 -0.55 -1.30
N GLU A 112 14.37 0.74 -1.16
CA GLU A 112 15.76 1.18 -1.32
C GLU A 112 16.66 0.67 -0.20
N ALA A 113 16.23 0.77 1.06
CA ALA A 113 17.01 0.27 2.19
C ALA A 113 17.30 -1.24 2.09
N LEU A 114 16.31 -2.02 1.63
CA LEU A 114 16.47 -3.46 1.40
C LEU A 114 17.48 -3.74 0.28
N LYS A 115 17.40 -3.03 -0.84
CA LYS A 115 18.39 -3.19 -1.93
C LYS A 115 19.80 -2.83 -1.49
N GLN A 116 19.97 -1.75 -0.73
CA GLN A 116 21.28 -1.35 -0.21
C GLN A 116 21.84 -2.37 0.81
N SER A 117 20.98 -2.98 1.61
CA SER A 117 21.40 -3.91 2.67
C SER A 117 21.58 -5.35 2.19
N PHE A 118 20.74 -5.80 1.25
CA PHE A 118 20.60 -7.20 0.84
C PHE A 118 20.75 -7.44 -0.67
N GLY A 119 20.92 -6.40 -1.48
CA GLY A 119 21.06 -6.51 -2.93
C GLY A 119 19.75 -6.76 -3.69
N SER A 120 18.63 -6.94 -3.00
CA SER A 120 17.31 -7.10 -3.61
C SER A 120 16.21 -6.42 -2.79
N ASP A 121 15.09 -6.14 -3.45
CA ASP A 121 13.85 -5.80 -2.75
C ASP A 121 13.18 -7.08 -2.20
N GLY A 122 12.24 -6.91 -1.28
CA GLY A 122 11.46 -7.99 -0.65
C GLY A 122 11.89 -8.30 0.78
N GLN A 123 10.90 -8.50 1.65
CA GLN A 123 11.12 -8.85 3.04
C GLN A 123 11.68 -10.29 3.14
N PRO A 124 12.80 -10.52 3.85
CA PRO A 124 13.38 -11.85 3.99
C PRO A 124 12.60 -12.76 4.95
N GLY A 125 11.77 -12.16 5.83
CA GLY A 125 10.95 -12.87 6.80
C GLY A 125 9.55 -13.19 6.30
N SER A 126 8.80 -13.93 7.12
CA SER A 126 7.41 -14.26 6.87
C SER A 126 6.57 -14.16 8.13
N TYR A 127 5.24 -14.21 7.99
CA TYR A 127 4.36 -14.18 9.17
C TYR A 127 4.56 -15.38 10.11
N SER A 128 5.22 -16.47 9.70
CA SER A 128 5.61 -17.56 10.60
C SER A 128 6.59 -17.12 11.69
N ASP A 129 7.34 -16.05 11.46
CA ASP A 129 8.38 -15.61 12.39
C ASP A 129 7.76 -15.08 13.69
N LEU A 130 6.54 -14.54 13.62
CA LEU A 130 5.76 -14.14 14.80
C LEU A 130 5.45 -15.31 15.74
N ASP A 131 5.36 -16.53 15.21
CA ASP A 131 5.08 -17.70 16.05
C ASP A 131 6.32 -18.11 16.88
N HIS A 132 7.52 -17.82 16.38
CA HIS A 132 8.79 -18.28 16.95
C HIS A 132 9.58 -17.19 17.68
N ALA A 133 9.26 -15.91 17.44
CA ALA A 133 9.99 -14.80 18.04
C ALA A 133 9.88 -14.80 19.58
N ASP A 134 11.00 -14.59 20.26
CA ASP A 134 11.07 -14.31 21.71
C ASP A 134 10.90 -12.82 22.02
N THR A 135 11.07 -11.96 21.02
CA THR A 135 10.92 -10.51 21.14
C THR A 135 10.35 -9.91 19.87
N LEU A 136 9.36 -9.04 20.02
CA LEU A 136 8.71 -8.28 18.96
C LEU A 136 8.98 -6.80 19.20
N ALA A 137 9.61 -6.12 18.24
CA ALA A 137 9.93 -4.69 18.32
C ALA A 137 9.20 -3.91 17.22
N LEU A 138 8.32 -2.98 17.62
CA LEU A 138 7.53 -2.14 16.73
C LEU A 138 8.13 -0.73 16.69
N PHE A 139 8.79 -0.40 15.58
CA PHE A 139 9.38 0.94 15.36
C PHE A 139 8.42 1.82 14.57
N GLY A 140 7.65 2.65 15.29
CA GLY A 140 6.67 3.58 14.72
C GLY A 140 5.42 2.90 14.15
N HIS A 141 5.28 1.58 14.31
CA HIS A 141 4.25 0.80 13.63
C HIS A 141 2.98 0.62 14.48
N ASN A 142 1.87 1.21 14.05
CA ASN A 142 0.56 1.03 14.68
C ASN A 142 -0.18 -0.19 14.09
N MET A 143 0.24 -1.39 14.48
CA MET A 143 -0.34 -2.63 13.96
C MET A 143 -1.81 -2.81 14.31
N ALA A 144 -2.25 -2.30 15.46
CA ALA A 144 -3.62 -2.47 15.93
C ALA A 144 -4.65 -1.90 14.95
N GLU A 145 -4.33 -0.75 14.33
CA GLU A 145 -5.23 -0.08 13.37
C GLU A 145 -4.91 -0.41 11.91
N THR A 146 -3.63 -0.61 11.57
CA THR A 146 -3.19 -0.76 10.18
C THR A 146 -3.11 -2.23 9.73
N GLN A 147 -2.89 -3.17 10.65
CA GLN A 147 -2.77 -4.60 10.38
C GLN A 147 -3.49 -5.44 11.45
N PRO A 148 -4.82 -5.24 11.65
CA PRO A 148 -5.55 -5.79 12.78
C PRO A 148 -5.51 -7.32 12.86
N VAL A 149 -5.51 -8.02 11.71
CA VAL A 149 -5.42 -9.49 11.67
C VAL A 149 -4.07 -9.99 12.17
N LEU A 150 -2.98 -9.33 11.77
CA LEU A 150 -1.64 -9.68 12.22
C LEU A 150 -1.45 -9.32 13.70
N TRP A 151 -2.04 -8.19 14.13
CA TRP A 151 -2.08 -7.81 15.53
C TRP A 151 -2.79 -8.83 16.41
N MET A 152 -3.92 -9.38 15.97
CA MET A 152 -4.61 -10.47 16.68
C MET A 152 -3.71 -11.71 16.87
N ARG A 153 -2.84 -12.04 15.89
CA ARG A 153 -1.87 -13.13 16.03
C ARG A 153 -0.81 -12.83 17.09
N ILE A 154 -0.37 -11.57 17.21
CA ILE A 154 0.55 -11.14 18.27
C ILE A 154 -0.14 -11.26 19.64
N LEU A 155 -1.41 -10.85 19.76
CA LEU A 155 -2.17 -10.99 20.99
C LEU A 155 -2.31 -12.46 21.42
N ASP A 156 -2.57 -13.38 20.48
CA ASP A 156 -2.59 -14.82 20.80
C ASP A 156 -1.24 -15.30 21.34
N ARG A 157 -0.12 -14.84 20.76
CA ARG A 157 1.23 -15.19 21.22
C ARG A 157 1.50 -14.66 22.62
N LEU A 158 1.04 -13.45 22.94
CA LEU A 158 1.17 -12.85 24.27
C LEU A 158 0.30 -13.53 25.33
N ALA A 159 -0.84 -14.11 24.95
CA ALA A 159 -1.70 -14.89 25.84
C ALA A 159 -1.26 -16.35 25.99
N GLY A 160 -0.29 -16.80 25.19
CA GLY A 160 0.21 -18.17 25.18
C GLY A 160 1.13 -18.52 26.37
N ARG A 161 1.58 -19.78 26.40
CA ARG A 161 2.44 -20.32 27.49
C ARG A 161 3.85 -19.72 27.53
N GLN A 162 4.33 -19.21 26.40
CA GLN A 162 5.67 -18.61 26.25
C GLN A 162 5.52 -17.28 25.50
N PRO A 163 5.09 -16.21 26.18
CA PRO A 163 4.85 -14.93 25.53
C PRO A 163 6.16 -14.23 25.14
N PRO A 164 6.26 -13.63 23.94
CA PRO A 164 7.40 -12.81 23.58
C PRO A 164 7.44 -11.51 24.38
N LYS A 165 8.62 -10.90 24.50
CA LYS A 165 8.73 -9.50 24.93
C LYS A 165 8.20 -8.59 23.82
N LEU A 166 7.37 -7.62 24.17
CA LEU A 166 6.88 -6.60 23.21
C LEU A 166 7.51 -5.24 23.52
N VAL A 167 8.17 -4.66 22.52
CA VAL A 167 8.79 -3.32 22.59
C VAL A 167 8.13 -2.42 21.56
N CYS A 168 7.63 -1.26 21.99
CA CYS A 168 6.93 -0.31 21.11
C CYS A 168 7.63 1.05 21.15
N VAL A 169 8.29 1.43 20.05
CA VAL A 169 8.92 2.74 19.87
C VAL A 169 7.97 3.62 19.09
N ALA A 170 7.21 4.49 19.75
CA ALA A 170 6.25 5.38 19.11
C ALA A 170 6.80 6.80 18.91
N ARG A 171 6.48 7.42 17.77
CA ARG A 171 6.74 8.86 17.53
C ARG A 171 5.45 9.64 17.85
N GLY A 172 5.26 9.99 19.12
CA GLY A 172 4.11 10.77 19.60
C GLY A 172 3.43 10.18 20.85
N PRO A 173 2.41 10.86 21.41
CA PRO A 173 1.78 10.48 22.69
C PRO A 173 0.81 9.30 22.58
N ARG A 174 0.47 8.85 21.36
CA ARG A 174 -0.49 7.77 21.14
C ARG A 174 0.24 6.43 21.17
N LEU A 175 0.13 5.75 22.30
CA LEU A 175 0.48 4.35 22.43
C LEU A 175 -0.58 3.50 21.70
N PRO A 176 -0.20 2.41 21.01
CA PRO A 176 -1.17 1.42 20.57
C PRO A 176 -1.93 0.89 21.81
N PRO A 177 -3.20 0.46 21.66
CA PRO A 177 -4.07 0.08 22.78
C PRO A 177 -3.66 -1.19 23.56
N ALA A 178 -2.38 -1.58 23.54
CA ALA A 178 -1.83 -2.64 24.38
C ALA A 178 -0.74 -2.11 25.32
N GLY A 179 -1.11 -1.99 26.60
CA GLY A 179 -0.38 -2.53 27.74
C GLY A 179 1.12 -2.23 27.89
N ARG A 180 1.39 -1.25 28.78
CA ARG A 180 2.63 -0.87 29.49
C ARG A 180 3.77 -0.20 28.67
N PRO A 181 4.35 0.90 29.22
CA PRO A 181 5.25 1.78 28.50
C PRO A 181 6.68 1.22 28.47
N CYS A 182 7.27 1.16 27.28
CA CYS A 182 8.72 1.26 27.12
C CYS A 182 8.98 2.40 26.14
N THR A 183 8.98 3.63 26.65
CA THR A 183 9.28 4.83 25.86
C THR A 183 10.79 5.08 25.89
N SER A 184 11.48 4.77 24.80
CA SER A 184 12.72 5.50 24.48
C SER A 184 12.37 6.68 23.57
N ARG A 185 12.77 7.89 23.96
CA ARG A 185 12.59 9.10 23.14
C ARG A 185 13.56 9.04 21.95
N PRO A 186 13.11 9.25 20.70
CA PRO A 186 14.03 9.39 19.58
C PRO A 186 14.71 10.77 19.64
N GLY A 187 16.04 10.82 19.68
CA GLY A 187 16.82 12.07 19.54
C GLY A 187 17.99 12.32 20.51
N GLN A 188 18.37 11.38 21.37
CA GLN A 188 19.62 11.54 22.14
C GLN A 188 20.80 10.99 21.34
N ALA A 189 21.64 11.90 20.84
CA ALA A 189 22.99 11.57 20.40
C ALA A 189 23.77 10.97 21.59
N PRO A 190 24.70 10.01 21.36
CA PRO A 190 25.51 9.48 22.43
C PRO A 190 26.45 10.58 22.95
N THR A 191 26.20 11.07 24.17
CA THR A 191 27.22 11.79 24.92
C THR A 191 28.13 10.75 25.56
N SER A 192 29.31 10.57 24.98
CA SER A 192 30.43 9.82 25.55
C SER A 192 30.84 10.39 26.92
N PRO A 193 31.36 9.58 27.84
CA PRO A 193 32.57 9.92 28.58
C PRO A 193 33.83 9.62 27.75
#